data_AF-A0A0F3NMS4-F1
#
_entry.id   AF-A0A0F3NMS4-F1
#
_cell.length_a   1.000
_cell.length_b   1.000
_cell.length_c   1.000
_cell.angle_alpha   90.00
_cell.angle_beta   90.00
_cell.angle_gamma   90.00
#
_symmetry.space_group_name_H-M   'P 1'
#
loop_
_entity.id
_entity.type
_entity.pdbx_description
1 polymer ?
#
loop_
_entity_poly.entity_id
_entity_poly.type
_entity_poly.pdbx_seq_one_letter_code
_entity_poly.pdbx_strand_id
1 'polypeptide(L)' 'MLIVIMKERDIYNRILAANLFSTYVIVLIVVLGVIRETLLFVDIALIYACINFVSTAGFMKFFLYDNSRI' A
#
# COMPACT_ATOMS: atom_id res chain seq x y z
N MET A 1 -3.88 12.14 0.83
CA MET A 1 -2.66 11.33 0.60
C MET A 1 -2.07 11.51 -0.78
N LEU A 2 -2.85 11.34 -1.86
CA LEU A 2 -2.33 11.54 -3.22
C LEU A 2 -1.77 12.96 -3.43
N ILE A 3 -2.43 13.97 -2.86
CA ILE A 3 -1.97 15.36 -2.86
C ILE A 3 -0.63 15.54 -2.13
N VAL A 4 -0.40 14.76 -1.07
CA VAL A 4 0.85 14.78 -0.28
C VAL A 4 1.98 14.21 -1.14
N ILE A 5 1.77 13.06 -1.80
CA ILE A 5 2.77 12.45 -2.71
C ILE A 5 3.22 13.41 -3.83
N MET A 6 2.30 14.21 -4.36
CA MET A 6 2.59 15.16 -5.45
C MET A 6 3.27 16.45 -4.99
N LYS A 7 3.10 16.85 -3.72
CA LYS A 7 3.62 18.11 -3.18
C LYS A 7 4.87 17.94 -2.32
N GLU A 8 5.09 16.76 -1.74
CA GLU A 8 6.21 16.55 -0.83
C GLU A 8 7.56 16.42 -1.55
N ARG A 9 8.57 17.10 -1.01
CA ARG A 9 9.95 17.08 -1.52
C ARG A 9 10.80 15.95 -0.92
N ASP A 10 10.42 15.44 0.25
CA ASP A 10 11.15 14.36 0.93
C ASP A 10 10.69 12.98 0.44
N ILE A 11 11.66 12.15 0.06
CA ILE A 11 11.46 10.80 -0.49
C ILE A 11 10.81 9.90 0.57
N TYR A 12 11.18 10.07 1.84
CA TYR A 12 10.62 9.30 2.95
C TYR A 12 9.12 9.55 3.14
N ASN A 13 8.70 10.81 3.11
CA ASN A 13 7.28 11.16 3.21
C ASN A 13 6.47 10.65 2.00
N ARG A 14 7.07 10.58 0.81
CA ARG A 14 6.42 9.99 -0.37
C ARG A 14 6.22 8.48 -0.22
N ILE A 15 7.21 7.76 0.31
CA ILE A 15 7.11 6.32 0.57
C ILE A 15 6.08 6.03 1.67
N LEU A 16 6.11 6.80 2.77
CA LEU A 16 5.11 6.70 3.84
C LEU A 16 3.70 6.95 3.29
N ALA A 17 3.54 7.97 2.45
CA ALA A 17 2.26 8.29 1.83
C ALA A 17 1.79 7.25 0.79
N ALA A 18 2.71 6.55 0.12
CA ALA A 18 2.34 5.43 -0.76
C ALA A 18 1.85 4.21 0.03
N ASN A 19 2.53 3.87 1.13
CA ASN A 19 2.16 2.74 1.97
C ASN A 19 0.77 2.93 2.60
N LEU A 20 0.52 4.14 3.11
CA LEU A 20 -0.73 4.44 3.80
C LEU A 20 -1.89 4.67 2.82
N PHE A 21 -1.61 4.98 1.54
CA PHE A 21 -2.63 5.00 0.46
C PHE A 21 -3.15 3.59 0.16
N SER A 22 -2.27 2.60 0.16
CA SER A 22 -2.66 1.23 -0.18
C SER A 22 -3.59 0.59 0.86
N THR A 23 -3.46 0.96 2.13
CA THR A 23 -4.42 0.56 3.18
C THR A 23 -5.82 1.09 2.91
N TYR A 24 -5.97 2.31 2.38
CA TYR A 24 -7.27 2.86 1.99
C TYR A 24 -7.91 2.09 0.83
N VAL A 25 -7.11 1.59 -0.11
CA VAL A 25 -7.61 0.79 -1.24
C VAL A 25 -8.21 -0.53 -0.73
N ILE A 26 -7.53 -1.21 0.21
CA ILE A 26 -8.02 -2.46 0.80
C ILE A 26 -9.34 -2.21 1.54
N VAL A 27 -9.42 -1.16 2.37
CA VAL A 27 -10.65 -0.78 3.07
C VAL A 27 -11.78 -0.47 2.08
N LEU A 28 -11.47 0.23 0.98
CA LEU A 28 -12.46 0.52 -0.06
C LEU A 28 -13.01 -0.75 -0.70
N ILE A 29 -12.16 -1.73 -1.00
CA ILE A 29 -12.59 -3.03 -1.56
C ILE A 29 -13.50 -3.77 -0.57
N VAL A 30 -13.17 -3.78 0.71
CA VAL A 30 -14.01 -4.41 1.75
C VAL A 30 -15.35 -3.70 1.87
N VAL A 31 -15.37 -2.37 1.92
CA VAL A 31 -16.61 -1.57 1.98
C VAL A 31 -17.50 -1.83 0.77
N LEU A 32 -16.91 -1.88 -0.44
CA LEU A 32 -17.65 -2.24 -1.65
C LEU A 32 -18.22 -3.66 -1.57
N GLY A 33 -17.49 -4.60 -0.95
CA GLY A 33 -17.97 -5.96 -0.70
C GLY A 33 -19.17 -6.02 0.23
N VAL A 34 -19.13 -5.25 1.32
CA VAL A 34 -20.24 -5.11 2.28
C VAL A 34 -21.48 -4.52 1.61
N ILE A 35 -21.31 -3.48 0.79
CA ILE A 35 -22.42 -2.85 0.04
C ILE A 35 -23.07 -3.83 -0.95
N ARG A 36 -22.30 -4.76 -1.51
CA ARG A 36 -22.78 -5.76 -2.47
C ARG A 36 -23.28 -7.06 -1.82
N GLU A 37 -23.35 -7.10 -0.49
CA GLU A 37 -23.76 -8.26 0.32
C GLU A 37 -23.07 -9.57 -0.10
N THR A 38 -21.83 -9.47 -0.58
CA THR A 38 -21.09 -10.59 -1.16
C THR A 38 -19.76 -10.74 -0.47
N LEU A 39 -19.53 -11.93 0.09
CA LEU A 39 -18.28 -12.28 0.79
C LEU A 39 -17.10 -12.49 -0.18
N LEU A 40 -17.35 -12.70 -1.47
CA LEU A 40 -16.31 -12.92 -2.49
C LEU A 40 -15.32 -11.75 -2.62
N PHE A 41 -15.72 -10.53 -2.22
CA PHE A 41 -14.85 -9.36 -2.25
C PHE A 41 -13.83 -9.34 -1.11
N VAL A 42 -14.09 -10.07 -0.01
CA VAL A 42 -13.18 -10.19 1.13
C VAL A 42 -11.94 -11.00 0.73
N ASP A 43 -12.10 -12.06 -0.05
CA ASP A 43 -10.99 -12.87 -0.53
C ASP A 43 -10.03 -12.04 -1.41
N ILE A 44 -10.59 -11.20 -2.30
CA ILE A 44 -9.83 -10.29 -3.15
C ILE A 44 -9.10 -9.23 -2.31
N ALA A 45 -9.78 -8.67 -1.30
CA ALA A 45 -9.19 -7.69 -0.39
C ALA A 45 -8.00 -8.28 0.39
N LEU A 46 -8.11 -9.53 0.83
CA LEU A 46 -7.07 -10.23 1.57
C LEU A 46 -5.83 -10.50 0.71
N ILE A 47 -6.04 -10.88 -0.56
CA ILE A 47 -4.94 -11.03 -1.53
C ILE A 47 -4.26 -9.67 -1.79
N TYR A 48 -5.03 -8.60 -1.98
CA TYR A 48 -4.47 -7.26 -2.16
C TYR A 48 -3.68 -6.79 -0.93
N ALA A 49 -4.12 -7.13 0.28
CA ALA A 49 -3.39 -6.85 1.51
C ALA A 49 -2.04 -7.57 1.56
N CYS A 50 -2.02 -8.86 1.22
CA CYS A 50 -0.78 -9.65 1.16
C CYS A 50 0.19 -9.12 0.11
N ILE A 51 -0.28 -8.81 -1.10
CA ILE A 51 0.55 -8.25 -2.17
C ILE A 51 1.15 -6.92 -1.73
N ASN A 52 0.35 -6.05 -1.13
CA ASN A 52 0.84 -4.75 -0.68
C ASN A 52 1.92 -4.90 0.42
N PHE A 53 1.69 -5.78 1.39
CA PHE A 53 2.67 -6.03 2.46
C PHE A 53 4.02 -6.54 1.92
N VAL A 54 3.98 -7.52 1.00
CA VAL A 54 5.19 -8.07 0.38
C VAL A 54 5.88 -7.03 -0.50
N SER A 55 5.11 -6.21 -1.23
CA SER A 55 5.64 -5.14 -2.08
C SER A 55 6.39 -4.09 -1.26
N THR A 56 5.82 -3.61 -0.15
CA THR A 56 6.49 -2.66 0.75
C THR A 56 7.75 -3.26 1.38
N ALA A 57 7.70 -4.52 1.83
CA ALA A 57 8.87 -5.21 2.36
C ALA A 57 9.98 -5.39 1.31
N GLY A 58 9.61 -5.71 0.06
CA GLY A 58 10.52 -5.80 -1.08
C GLY A 58 11.16 -4.46 -1.42
N PHE A 59 10.37 -3.39 -1.43
CA PHE A 59 10.85 -2.02 -1.66
C PHE A 59 11.88 -1.62 -0.59
N MET A 60 11.58 -1.88 0.68
CA MET A 60 12.51 -1.59 1.78
C MET A 60 13.80 -2.38 1.64
N LYS A 61 13.72 -3.67 1.27
CA LYS A 61 14.92 -4.47 0.99
C LYS A 61 15.72 -3.90 -0.18
N PHE A 62 15.09 -3.49 -1.28
CA PHE A 62 15.80 -2.97 -2.45
C PHE A 62 16.53 -1.66 -2.13
N PHE A 63 15.84 -0.67 -1.56
CA PHE A 63 16.42 0.65 -1.32
C PHE A 63 17.37 0.71 -0.12
N LEU A 64 17.11 -0.06 0.94
CA LEU A 64 17.93 -0.02 2.15
C LEU A 64 19.15 -0.95 2.06
N TYR A 65 19.06 -2.07 1.33
CA TYR A 65 20.18 -2.98 1.15
C TYR A 65 21.21 -2.45 0.15
N ASP A 66 20.78 -1.78 -0.92
CA ASP A 66 21.68 -1.16 -1.88
C ASP A 66 22.55 -0.07 -1.23
N ASN A 67 21.98 0.74 -0.34
CA ASN A 67 22.70 1.77 0.41
C ASN A 67 23.66 1.22 1.48
N SER A 68 23.60 -0.07 1.81
CA SER A 68 24.51 -0.72 2.77
C SER A 68 25.79 -1.29 2.12
N ARG A 69 25.91 -1.17 0.79
CA ARG A 69 27.06 -1.65 0.01
C ARG A 69 27.93 -0.54 -0.56
N ILE A 70 27.74 0.70 -0.11
CA ILE A 70 28.58 1.86 -0.43
C ILE A 70 29.43 2.21 0.79
#